data_AF-A0A2D0IU41-F1
#
_entry.id   AF-A0A2D0IU41-F1
#
_cell.length_a   1.000
_cell.length_b   1.000
_cell.length_c   1.000
_cell.angle_alpha   90.00
_cell.angle_beta   90.00
_cell.angle_gamma   90.00
#
_symmetry.space_group_name_H-M   'P 1'
#
loop_
_entity.id
_entity.type
_entity.pdbx_description
1 polymer ?
#
loop_
_entity_poly.entity_id
_entity_poly.type
_entity_poly.pdbx_seq_one_letter_code
_entity_poly.pdbx_strand_id
1 'polypeptide(L)'
;MVFDAEPQELQQWLKNNRIDILFIVSPTNPSGRCLSVQRLDIISSLVHRLGITLALDSSFRLYNRELFDDVDILLRNQTRFIAFEDTGKTIPTLDTKASLIYSSADLAKELEELYNEVYLCCSGLSLALITRSFELAKDAGLENVLWHLVDQRRSRLRSALVGTGLSVAPESMHSVTGLEWLTFDAKEYNDLQVCTLLEEYGIATVSGRQFYWASSFLAEHQSRVRLSMMKPEHNFERALQILRLLGNQGGLFCRSKK
;
A
#
# COMPACT_ATOMS: atom_id res chain seq x y z
N MET A 1 1.30 -6.15 14.27
CA MET A 1 1.99 -7.37 14.75
C MET A 1 3.21 -7.69 13.88
N VAL A 2 3.06 -8.07 12.59
CA VAL A 2 4.20 -8.50 11.76
C VAL A 2 5.33 -7.47 11.65
N PHE A 3 5.04 -6.18 11.61
CA PHE A 3 6.05 -5.12 11.48
C PHE A 3 6.77 -4.75 12.79
N ASP A 4 6.14 -4.95 13.95
CA ASP A 4 6.58 -4.35 15.22
C ASP A 4 6.75 -5.34 16.38
N ALA A 5 6.08 -6.49 16.33
CA ALA A 5 6.06 -7.43 17.46
C ALA A 5 7.44 -8.02 17.71
N GLU A 6 7.78 -8.30 18.97
CA GLU A 6 9.03 -8.98 19.26
C GLU A 6 9.07 -10.37 18.59
N PRO A 7 10.25 -10.89 18.19
CA PRO A 7 10.33 -12.17 17.49
C PRO A 7 9.65 -13.32 18.23
N GLN A 8 9.71 -13.35 19.57
CA GLN A 8 9.07 -14.35 20.41
C GLN A 8 7.53 -14.23 20.37
N GLU A 9 7.00 -13.01 20.37
CA GLU A 9 5.56 -12.77 20.28
C GLU A 9 5.01 -13.22 18.92
N LEU A 10 5.71 -12.86 17.84
CA LEU A 10 5.35 -13.30 16.48
C LEU A 10 5.41 -14.83 16.38
N GLN A 11 6.46 -15.46 16.90
CA GLN A 11 6.58 -16.91 16.92
C GLN A 11 5.41 -17.56 17.66
N GLN A 12 5.07 -17.07 18.85
CA GLN A 12 3.98 -17.62 19.64
C GLN A 12 2.64 -17.46 18.92
N TRP A 13 2.40 -16.32 18.30
CA TRP A 13 1.20 -16.06 17.53
C TRP A 13 1.08 -16.99 16.32
N LEU A 14 2.16 -17.16 15.54
CA LEU A 14 2.18 -18.07 14.38
C LEU A 14 1.86 -19.52 14.79
N LYS A 15 2.45 -19.99 15.90
CA LYS A 15 2.20 -21.34 16.44
C LYS A 15 0.76 -21.50 16.95
N ASN A 16 0.26 -20.54 17.72
CA ASN A 16 -1.09 -20.60 18.30
C ASN A 16 -2.18 -20.62 17.22
N ASN A 17 -1.95 -19.93 16.11
CA ASN A 17 -2.91 -19.85 15.00
C ASN A 17 -2.70 -20.92 13.93
N ARG A 18 -1.70 -21.81 14.08
CA ARG A 18 -1.40 -22.90 13.12
C ARG A 18 -1.28 -22.39 11.68
N ILE A 19 -0.46 -21.36 11.51
CA ILE A 19 -0.26 -20.71 10.21
C ILE A 19 0.71 -21.53 9.36
N ASP A 20 0.30 -21.92 8.15
CA ASP A 20 1.17 -22.57 7.14
C ASP A 20 1.75 -21.57 6.14
N ILE A 21 1.06 -20.45 5.91
CA ILE A 21 1.48 -19.38 4.99
C ILE A 21 1.33 -18.02 5.68
N LEU A 22 2.41 -17.25 5.71
CA LEU A 22 2.40 -15.86 6.16
C LEU A 22 2.41 -14.93 4.95
N PHE A 23 1.31 -14.19 4.72
CA PHE A 23 1.22 -13.22 3.64
C PHE A 23 1.50 -11.80 4.14
N ILE A 24 2.45 -11.10 3.53
CA ILE A 24 2.84 -9.74 3.89
C ILE A 24 2.81 -8.84 2.66
N VAL A 25 2.20 -7.65 2.80
CA VAL A 25 2.27 -6.58 1.80
C VAL A 25 3.26 -5.53 2.28
N SER A 26 4.29 -5.22 1.51
CA SER A 26 5.31 -4.22 1.88
C SER A 26 5.87 -3.50 0.65
N PRO A 27 5.72 -2.17 0.52
CA PRO A 27 4.98 -1.25 1.40
C PRO A 27 3.48 -1.58 1.50
N THR A 28 2.88 -1.39 2.68
CA THR A 28 1.47 -1.72 2.92
C THR A 28 0.51 -0.78 2.18
N ASN A 29 -0.61 -1.33 1.72
CA ASN A 29 -1.81 -0.56 1.34
C ASN A 29 -2.88 -0.78 2.42
N PRO A 30 -3.33 0.26 3.16
CA PRO A 30 -3.22 1.69 2.82
C PRO A 30 -2.16 2.47 3.60
N SER A 31 -1.56 1.90 4.65
CA SER A 31 -0.76 2.67 5.61
C SER A 31 0.63 3.08 5.12
N GLY A 32 1.16 2.46 4.07
CA GLY A 32 2.47 2.75 3.48
C GLY A 32 3.66 2.36 4.35
N ARG A 33 3.46 1.44 5.29
CA ARG A 33 4.51 0.91 6.17
C ARG A 33 5.39 -0.05 5.39
N CYS A 34 6.69 -0.01 5.63
CA CYS A 34 7.68 -0.86 4.95
C CYS A 34 8.31 -1.84 5.93
N LEU A 35 8.67 -3.03 5.46
CA LEU A 35 9.62 -3.90 6.14
C LEU A 35 11.02 -3.30 5.98
N SER A 36 11.80 -3.31 7.08
CA SER A 36 13.24 -3.09 7.00
C SER A 36 13.97 -4.39 6.65
N VAL A 37 15.23 -4.27 6.24
CA VAL A 37 16.13 -5.41 6.00
C VAL A 37 16.20 -6.34 7.22
N GLN A 38 16.39 -5.77 8.41
CA GLN A 38 16.51 -6.52 9.66
C GLN A 38 15.19 -7.23 9.98
N ARG A 39 14.06 -6.58 9.70
CA ARG A 39 12.76 -7.18 9.98
C ARG A 39 12.43 -8.32 9.04
N LEU A 40 12.71 -8.16 7.74
CA LEU A 40 12.55 -9.24 6.78
C LEU A 40 13.47 -10.43 7.13
N ASP A 41 14.72 -10.17 7.51
CA ASP A 41 15.66 -11.22 7.95
C ASP A 41 15.13 -12.03 9.13
N ILE A 42 14.65 -11.35 10.17
CA ILE A 42 14.07 -11.99 11.36
C ILE A 42 12.86 -12.85 10.97
N ILE A 43 11.94 -12.31 10.16
CA ILE A 43 10.72 -13.01 9.72
C ILE A 43 11.11 -14.23 8.89
N SER A 44 11.98 -14.05 7.91
CA SER A 44 12.46 -15.06 6.98
C SER A 44 13.14 -16.23 7.72
N SER A 45 14.05 -15.96 8.66
CA SER A 45 14.66 -16.98 9.51
C SER A 45 13.61 -17.69 10.40
N LEU A 46 12.66 -16.94 10.96
CA LEU A 46 11.61 -17.49 11.82
C LEU A 46 10.69 -18.45 11.06
N VAL A 47 10.15 -18.02 9.91
CA VAL A 47 9.21 -18.83 9.13
C VAL A 47 9.87 -20.09 8.57
N HIS A 48 11.14 -20.00 8.14
CA HIS A 48 11.92 -21.18 7.75
C HIS A 48 11.98 -22.22 8.88
N ARG A 49 12.38 -21.81 10.10
CA ARG A 49 12.45 -22.72 11.26
C ARG A 49 11.10 -23.34 11.65
N LEU A 50 10.01 -22.67 11.33
CA LEU A 50 8.66 -23.13 11.62
C LEU A 50 8.02 -23.92 10.47
N GLY A 51 8.70 -24.05 9.32
CA GLY A 51 8.13 -24.68 8.12
C GLY A 51 7.00 -23.89 7.48
N ILE A 52 6.96 -22.57 7.69
CA ILE A 52 5.94 -21.66 7.17
C ILE A 52 6.41 -21.08 5.84
N THR A 53 5.54 -21.08 4.83
CA THR A 53 5.81 -20.43 3.54
C THR A 53 5.56 -18.92 3.66
N LEU A 54 6.47 -18.11 3.13
CA LEU A 54 6.33 -16.66 3.10
C LEU A 54 5.75 -16.20 1.75
N ALA A 55 4.66 -15.45 1.77
CA ALA A 55 4.14 -14.76 0.59
C ALA A 55 4.38 -13.25 0.72
N LEU A 56 5.09 -12.65 -0.23
CA LEU A 56 5.40 -11.22 -0.23
C LEU A 56 4.74 -10.49 -1.41
N ASP A 57 3.84 -9.56 -1.13
CA ASP A 57 3.35 -8.61 -2.13
C ASP A 57 4.15 -7.30 -2.03
N SER A 58 4.99 -7.09 -3.04
CA SER A 58 5.86 -5.94 -3.23
C SER A 58 5.33 -5.00 -4.33
N SER A 59 4.01 -4.96 -4.56
CA SER A 59 3.38 -4.10 -5.60
C SER A 59 3.72 -2.61 -5.47
N PHE A 60 4.01 -2.14 -4.25
CA PHE A 60 4.41 -0.75 -3.99
C PHE A 60 5.93 -0.57 -3.87
N ARG A 61 6.76 -1.56 -4.24
CA ARG A 61 8.22 -1.58 -4.01
C ARG A 61 8.91 -0.27 -4.38
N LEU A 62 8.61 0.30 -5.54
CA LEU A 62 9.27 1.49 -6.04
C LEU A 62 9.01 2.76 -5.20
N TYR A 63 8.01 2.75 -4.32
CA TYR A 63 7.78 3.82 -3.35
C TYR A 63 8.71 3.73 -2.13
N ASN A 64 9.26 2.56 -1.84
CA ASN A 64 10.17 2.36 -0.70
C ASN A 64 11.43 3.21 -0.89
N ARG A 65 11.81 3.95 0.15
CA ARG A 65 12.98 4.84 0.16
C ARG A 65 14.28 4.07 0.38
N GLU A 66 14.19 2.87 0.92
CA GLU A 66 15.31 1.97 1.16
C GLU A 66 15.09 0.70 0.36
N LEU A 67 15.49 0.71 -0.91
CA LEU A 67 15.46 -0.47 -1.75
C LEU A 67 16.56 -1.44 -1.32
N PHE A 68 16.20 -2.71 -1.17
CA PHE A 68 17.12 -3.80 -0.87
C PHE A 68 16.71 -5.06 -1.65
N ASP A 69 17.67 -5.97 -1.77
CA ASP A 69 17.46 -7.29 -2.39
C ASP A 69 16.77 -8.22 -1.39
N ASP A 70 15.44 -8.27 -1.45
CA ASP A 70 14.65 -9.19 -0.64
C ASP A 70 14.85 -10.64 -1.05
N VAL A 71 15.12 -10.91 -2.33
CA VAL A 71 15.39 -12.27 -2.83
C VAL A 71 16.65 -12.83 -2.20
N ASP A 72 17.74 -12.06 -2.15
CA ASP A 72 18.98 -12.47 -1.47
C ASP A 72 18.70 -12.87 -0.01
N ILE A 73 17.95 -12.04 0.73
CA ILE A 73 17.58 -12.28 2.13
C ILE A 73 16.80 -13.59 2.27
N LEU A 74 15.82 -13.83 1.40
CA LEU A 74 15.00 -15.04 1.43
C LEU A 74 15.83 -16.29 1.10
N LEU A 75 16.70 -16.20 0.09
CA LEU A 75 17.54 -17.32 -0.35
C LEU A 75 18.59 -17.67 0.70
N ARG A 76 19.30 -16.69 1.28
CA ARG A 76 20.33 -16.95 2.30
C ARG A 76 19.75 -17.54 3.59
N ASN A 77 18.49 -17.25 3.89
CA ASN A 77 17.75 -17.82 5.00
C ASN A 77 16.99 -19.11 4.64
N GLN A 78 17.16 -19.64 3.42
CA GLN A 78 16.52 -20.86 2.93
C GLN A 78 14.98 -20.83 3.09
N THR A 79 14.40 -19.64 2.94
CA THR A 79 12.95 -19.47 3.10
C THR A 79 12.23 -20.08 1.92
N ARG A 80 11.17 -20.85 2.18
CA ARG A 80 10.19 -21.24 1.15
C ARG A 80 9.27 -20.05 0.90
N PHE A 81 9.20 -19.53 -0.32
CA PHE A 81 8.47 -18.29 -0.58
C PHE A 81 7.81 -18.21 -1.97
N ILE A 82 6.82 -17.33 -2.05
CA ILE A 82 6.26 -16.77 -3.30
C ILE A 82 6.26 -15.25 -3.15
N ALA A 83 6.66 -14.52 -4.17
CA ALA A 83 6.68 -13.07 -4.16
C ALA A 83 6.06 -12.49 -5.43
N PHE A 84 5.44 -11.32 -5.28
CA PHE A 84 4.70 -10.61 -6.31
C PHE A 84 5.25 -9.20 -6.45
N GLU A 85 5.44 -8.76 -7.69
CA GLU A 85 5.71 -7.35 -8.03
C GLU A 85 4.70 -6.84 -9.04
N ASP A 86 4.50 -5.52 -9.07
CA ASP A 86 3.56 -4.87 -9.98
C ASP A 86 4.16 -3.59 -10.56
N THR A 87 4.04 -3.42 -11.87
CA THR A 87 4.44 -2.17 -12.54
C THR A 87 3.31 -1.14 -12.53
N GLY A 88 2.07 -1.56 -12.30
CA GLY A 88 0.86 -0.74 -12.47
C GLY A 88 0.62 0.32 -11.39
N LYS A 89 1.34 0.29 -10.27
CA LYS A 89 1.17 1.27 -9.16
C LYS A 89 2.02 2.53 -9.30
N THR A 90 3.01 2.51 -10.17
CA THR A 90 4.08 3.52 -10.17
C THR A 90 4.09 4.36 -11.44
N ILE A 91 4.08 3.71 -12.60
CA ILE A 91 4.23 4.39 -13.90
C ILE A 91 2.85 4.57 -14.53
N PRO A 92 2.48 5.79 -14.97
CA PRO A 92 1.14 6.08 -15.50
C PRO A 92 0.98 5.58 -16.95
N THR A 93 0.97 4.27 -17.15
CA THR A 93 0.90 3.61 -18.47
C THR A 93 -0.54 3.28 -18.91
N LEU A 94 -1.55 3.98 -18.36
CA LEU A 94 -2.97 3.74 -18.63
C LEU A 94 -3.37 2.25 -18.45
N ASP A 95 -3.00 1.67 -17.31
CA ASP A 95 -3.19 0.25 -16.97
C ASP A 95 -2.44 -0.76 -17.88
N THR A 96 -1.55 -0.29 -18.75
CA THR A 96 -0.59 -1.18 -19.44
C THR A 96 0.49 -1.62 -18.46
N LYS A 97 0.27 -2.75 -17.80
CA LYS A 97 1.11 -3.25 -16.71
C LYS A 97 1.45 -4.72 -16.87
N ALA A 98 2.50 -5.12 -16.15
CA ALA A 98 2.87 -6.50 -15.95
C ALA A 98 3.09 -6.71 -14.46
N SER A 99 2.66 -7.86 -13.95
CA SER A 99 3.00 -8.30 -12.60
C SER A 99 3.98 -9.45 -12.73
N LEU A 100 5.01 -9.44 -11.90
CA LEU A 100 5.99 -10.52 -11.84
C LEU A 100 5.65 -11.40 -10.66
N ILE A 101 5.72 -12.71 -10.86
CA ILE A 101 5.61 -13.70 -9.81
C ILE A 101 6.85 -14.58 -9.83
N TYR A 102 7.46 -14.77 -8.68
CA TYR A 102 8.66 -15.59 -8.52
C TYR A 102 8.62 -16.30 -7.17
N SER A 103 9.34 -17.41 -7.05
CA SER A 103 9.26 -18.29 -5.90
C SER A 103 10.62 -18.91 -5.57
N SER A 104 10.68 -19.57 -4.42
CA SER A 104 11.78 -20.49 -4.09
C SER A 104 11.78 -21.71 -5.04
N ALA A 105 12.95 -22.31 -5.24
CA ALA A 105 13.13 -23.37 -6.25
C ALA A 105 12.21 -24.60 -6.05
N ASP A 106 11.86 -24.90 -4.80
CA ASP A 106 10.96 -25.97 -4.37
C ASP A 106 9.46 -25.68 -4.61
N LEU A 107 9.13 -24.50 -5.15
CA LEU A 107 7.79 -24.08 -5.57
C LEU A 107 7.72 -23.70 -7.05
N ALA A 108 8.86 -23.65 -7.75
CA ALA A 108 8.96 -23.09 -9.10
C ALA A 108 8.14 -23.90 -10.11
N LYS A 109 8.18 -25.24 -10.01
CA LYS A 109 7.50 -26.13 -10.95
C LYS A 109 5.99 -26.03 -10.83
N GLU A 110 5.45 -26.11 -9.62
CA GLU A 110 4.01 -26.00 -9.37
C GLU A 110 3.49 -24.62 -9.78
N LEU A 111 4.29 -23.58 -9.55
CA LEU A 111 3.94 -22.23 -9.98
C LEU A 111 3.94 -22.10 -11.51
N GLU A 112 4.90 -22.67 -12.21
CA GLU A 112 4.97 -22.70 -13.68
C GLU A 112 3.78 -23.44 -14.29
N GLU A 113 3.42 -24.61 -13.74
CA GLU A 113 2.25 -25.37 -14.17
C GLU A 113 0.97 -24.54 -14.03
N LEU A 114 0.73 -23.93 -12.85
CA LEU A 114 -0.42 -23.05 -12.63
C LEU A 114 -0.44 -21.83 -13.55
N TYR A 115 0.71 -21.22 -13.80
CA TYR A 115 0.81 -20.07 -14.67
C TYR A 115 0.44 -20.43 -16.12
N ASN A 116 0.97 -21.54 -16.62
CA ASN A 116 0.73 -22.01 -17.99
C ASN A 116 -0.74 -22.42 -18.24
N GLU A 117 -1.49 -22.81 -17.21
CA GLU A 117 -2.93 -23.07 -17.31
C GLU A 117 -3.77 -21.80 -17.51
N VAL A 118 -3.35 -20.68 -16.91
CA VAL A 118 -4.12 -19.42 -16.90
C VAL A 118 -3.67 -18.47 -18.00
N TYR A 119 -2.38 -18.46 -18.33
CA TYR A 119 -1.78 -17.36 -19.07
C TYR A 119 -0.59 -17.79 -19.93
N LEU A 120 -0.69 -17.55 -21.24
CA LEU A 120 0.38 -17.92 -22.18
C LEU A 120 1.56 -16.95 -22.14
N CYS A 121 1.29 -15.65 -22.32
CA CYS A 121 2.34 -14.62 -22.31
C CYS A 121 1.76 -13.22 -22.19
N CYS A 122 2.61 -12.28 -21.77
CA CYS A 122 2.32 -10.86 -21.83
C CYS A 122 2.53 -10.31 -23.24
N SER A 123 1.74 -9.30 -23.60
CA SER A 123 1.90 -8.57 -24.86
C SER A 123 3.32 -8.01 -24.96
N GLY A 124 4.04 -8.38 -26.04
CA GLY A 124 5.38 -7.86 -26.29
C GLY A 124 5.43 -6.33 -26.41
N LEU A 125 4.35 -5.71 -26.90
CA LEU A 125 4.22 -4.25 -26.93
C LEU A 125 4.11 -3.66 -25.52
N SER A 126 3.31 -4.28 -24.65
CA SER A 126 3.19 -3.86 -23.25
C SER A 126 4.53 -3.97 -22.53
N LEU A 127 5.24 -5.08 -22.73
CA LEU A 127 6.57 -5.28 -22.18
C LEU A 127 7.57 -4.23 -22.69
N ALA A 128 7.58 -3.94 -24.00
CA ALA A 128 8.47 -2.91 -24.55
C ALA A 128 8.20 -1.52 -23.95
N LEU A 129 6.92 -1.14 -23.77
CA LEU A 129 6.53 0.12 -23.13
C LEU A 129 6.99 0.18 -21.66
N ILE A 130 6.75 -0.90 -20.92
CA ILE A 130 7.14 -1.02 -19.50
C ILE A 130 8.66 -0.94 -19.38
N THR A 131 9.40 -1.77 -20.14
CA THR A 131 10.88 -1.76 -20.16
C THR A 131 11.40 -0.37 -20.43
N ARG A 132 10.89 0.32 -21.46
CA ARG A 132 11.34 1.68 -21.78
C ARG A 132 11.06 2.67 -20.64
N SER A 133 9.93 2.52 -19.95
CA SER A 133 9.59 3.37 -18.81
C SER A 133 10.53 3.16 -17.62
N PHE A 134 10.94 1.92 -17.36
CA PHE A 134 11.91 1.59 -16.32
C PHE A 134 13.33 2.06 -16.66
N GLU A 135 13.75 1.98 -17.91
CA GLU A 135 15.02 2.55 -18.37
C GLU A 135 15.07 4.06 -18.11
N LEU A 136 14.01 4.79 -18.49
CA LEU A 136 13.91 6.23 -18.24
C LEU A 136 13.90 6.55 -16.74
N ALA A 137 13.19 5.76 -15.94
CA ALA A 137 13.17 5.92 -14.48
C ALA A 137 14.53 5.60 -13.84
N LYS A 138 15.28 4.63 -14.38
CA LYS A 138 16.64 4.29 -13.95
C LYS A 138 17.61 5.43 -14.24
N ASP A 139 17.56 5.99 -15.45
CA ASP A 139 18.44 7.08 -15.86
C ASP A 139 18.17 8.37 -15.06
N ALA A 140 16.89 8.66 -14.77
CA ALA A 140 16.50 9.85 -14.01
C ALA A 140 16.57 9.67 -12.48
N GLY A 141 16.52 8.43 -11.99
CA GLY A 141 16.42 8.08 -10.58
C GLY A 141 14.99 8.19 -10.02
N LEU A 142 14.60 7.22 -9.17
CA LEU A 142 13.28 7.16 -8.53
C LEU A 142 12.97 8.38 -7.67
N GLU A 143 14.01 8.99 -7.11
CA GLU A 143 13.89 10.21 -6.32
C GLU A 143 13.21 11.33 -7.13
N ASN A 144 13.64 11.51 -8.38
CA ASN A 144 13.18 12.57 -9.27
C ASN A 144 11.85 12.24 -9.95
N VAL A 145 11.64 10.98 -10.34
CA VAL A 145 10.44 10.60 -11.09
C VAL A 145 9.23 10.26 -10.21
N LEU A 146 9.45 9.95 -8.93
CA LEU A 146 8.39 9.48 -8.04
C LEU A 146 8.43 10.12 -6.66
N TRP A 147 9.56 10.01 -5.94
CA TRP A 147 9.58 10.26 -4.50
C TRP A 147 9.30 11.72 -4.16
N HIS A 148 9.97 12.66 -4.83
CA HIS A 148 9.74 14.09 -4.67
C HIS A 148 8.27 14.49 -4.94
N LEU A 149 7.67 13.94 -6.00
CA LEU A 149 6.28 14.21 -6.34
C LEU A 149 5.33 13.74 -5.23
N VAL A 150 5.57 12.54 -4.71
CA VAL A 150 4.77 11.98 -3.61
C VAL A 150 4.90 12.84 -2.35
N ASP A 151 6.12 13.24 -1.97
CA ASP A 151 6.37 14.02 -0.75
C ASP A 151 5.78 15.44 -0.85
N GLN A 152 5.95 16.09 -2.01
CA GLN A 152 5.35 17.38 -2.29
C GLN A 152 3.82 17.31 -2.19
N ARG A 153 3.19 16.32 -2.84
CA ARG A 153 1.73 16.16 -2.82
C ARG A 153 1.21 15.82 -1.43
N ARG A 154 1.88 14.93 -0.70
CA ARG A 154 1.55 14.62 0.69
C ARG A 154 1.56 15.85 1.57
N SER A 155 2.63 16.64 1.51
CA SER A 155 2.76 17.87 2.29
C SER A 155 1.58 18.82 2.00
N ARG A 156 1.30 19.08 0.71
CA ARG A 156 0.19 19.96 0.29
C ARG A 156 -1.18 19.43 0.70
N LEU A 157 -1.40 18.11 0.62
CA LEU A 157 -2.62 17.46 1.08
C LEU A 157 -2.79 17.62 2.59
N ARG A 158 -1.78 17.27 3.38
CA ARG A 158 -1.81 17.40 4.84
C ARG A 158 -2.08 18.84 5.29
N SER A 159 -1.51 19.84 4.62
CA SER A 159 -1.85 21.24 4.86
C SER A 159 -3.30 21.59 4.50
N ALA A 160 -3.86 21.01 3.44
CA ALA A 160 -5.24 21.25 3.04
C ALA A 160 -6.28 20.58 3.95
N LEU A 161 -5.88 19.55 4.71
CA LEU A 161 -6.75 18.87 5.66
C LEU A 161 -6.98 19.66 6.97
N VAL A 162 -6.18 20.69 7.24
CA VAL A 162 -6.31 21.50 8.46
C VAL A 162 -7.72 22.11 8.55
N GLY A 163 -8.37 21.89 9.69
CA GLY A 163 -9.74 22.36 9.95
C GLY A 163 -10.86 21.51 9.32
N THR A 164 -10.54 20.51 8.49
CA THR A 164 -11.57 19.68 7.83
C THR A 164 -12.24 18.66 8.77
N GLY A 165 -11.58 18.31 9.87
CA GLY A 165 -11.96 17.18 10.73
C GLY A 165 -11.36 15.84 10.30
N LEU A 166 -10.70 15.79 9.14
CA LEU A 166 -9.89 14.66 8.72
C LEU A 166 -8.43 14.88 9.15
N SER A 167 -7.76 13.83 9.60
CA SER A 167 -6.34 13.84 9.94
C SER A 167 -5.64 12.58 9.45
N VAL A 168 -4.31 12.59 9.41
CA VAL A 168 -3.54 11.41 9.02
C VAL A 168 -3.68 10.35 10.12
N ALA A 169 -3.96 9.11 9.73
CA ALA A 169 -4.02 8.01 10.68
C ALA A 169 -2.62 7.76 11.31
N PRO A 170 -2.50 7.51 12.62
CA PRO A 170 -1.21 7.36 13.31
C PRO A 170 -0.27 6.35 12.64
N GLU A 171 -0.82 5.21 12.21
CA GLU A 171 -0.09 4.13 11.53
C GLU A 171 0.44 4.50 10.13
N SER A 172 0.05 5.65 9.59
CA SER A 172 0.40 6.13 8.24
C SER A 172 1.17 7.46 8.25
N MET A 173 1.56 7.95 9.43
CA MET A 173 2.33 9.20 9.56
C MET A 173 3.59 9.23 8.69
N HIS A 174 4.25 8.09 8.55
CA HIS A 174 5.46 7.88 7.75
C HIS A 174 5.21 7.11 6.44
N SER A 175 3.97 7.11 5.93
CA SER A 175 3.65 6.49 4.64
C SER A 175 4.55 7.03 3.53
N VAL A 176 5.06 6.12 2.69
CA VAL A 176 5.89 6.47 1.53
C VAL A 176 5.14 6.36 0.19
N THR A 177 3.91 5.82 0.21
CA THR A 177 3.18 5.44 -1.02
C THR A 177 2.45 6.62 -1.67
N GLY A 178 1.87 6.44 -2.86
CA GLY A 178 1.01 7.45 -3.50
C GLY A 178 -0.39 7.60 -2.88
N LEU A 179 -0.59 7.04 -1.68
CA LEU A 179 -1.87 6.97 -0.95
C LEU A 179 -1.75 7.73 0.37
N GLU A 180 -2.85 8.32 0.81
CA GLU A 180 -2.96 8.90 2.14
C GLU A 180 -4.09 8.21 2.90
N TRP A 181 -3.76 7.71 4.09
CA TRP A 181 -4.70 7.04 4.98
C TRP A 181 -5.14 8.00 6.07
N LEU A 182 -6.42 8.33 6.06
CA LEU A 182 -7.00 9.35 6.93
C LEU A 182 -7.89 8.72 8.00
N THR A 183 -7.97 9.42 9.12
CA THR A 183 -8.87 9.16 10.23
C THR A 183 -9.71 10.40 10.53
N PHE A 184 -10.79 10.22 11.28
CA PHE A 184 -11.60 11.30 11.81
C PHE A 184 -12.18 10.93 13.17
N ASP A 185 -12.46 11.95 13.99
CA ASP A 185 -13.08 11.79 15.31
C ASP A 185 -14.47 12.42 15.29
N ALA A 186 -15.40 11.75 14.62
CA ALA A 186 -16.80 12.17 14.51
C ALA A 186 -17.70 10.95 14.73
N LYS A 187 -18.02 10.67 16.00
CA LYS A 187 -18.71 9.44 16.44
C LYS A 187 -20.09 9.20 15.80
N GLU A 188 -20.70 10.26 15.28
CA GLU A 188 -21.99 10.20 14.58
C GLU A 188 -21.86 9.72 13.12
N TYR A 189 -20.63 9.62 12.61
CA TYR A 189 -20.33 9.26 11.23
C TYR A 189 -19.49 7.99 11.16
N ASN A 190 -19.74 7.21 10.12
CA ASN A 190 -18.84 6.18 9.65
C ASN A 190 -18.20 6.56 8.30
N ASP A 191 -17.20 5.79 7.90
CA ASP A 191 -16.41 5.97 6.70
C ASP A 191 -17.24 6.01 5.41
N LEU A 192 -18.36 5.28 5.32
CA LEU A 192 -19.24 5.35 4.15
C LEU A 192 -19.92 6.73 4.08
N GLN A 193 -20.45 7.22 5.20
CA GLN A 193 -21.06 8.55 5.27
C GLN A 193 -20.02 9.64 4.96
N VAL A 194 -18.80 9.50 5.45
CA VAL A 194 -17.70 10.42 5.11
C VAL A 194 -17.35 10.38 3.63
N CYS A 195 -17.34 9.19 3.00
CA CYS A 195 -17.15 9.08 1.55
C CYS A 195 -18.26 9.81 0.78
N THR A 196 -19.53 9.62 1.16
CA THR A 196 -20.67 10.32 0.55
C THR A 196 -20.57 11.83 0.72
N LEU A 197 -20.23 12.32 1.92
CA LEU A 197 -20.06 13.75 2.17
C LEU A 197 -18.95 14.34 1.28
N LEU A 198 -17.80 13.68 1.18
CA LEU A 198 -16.70 14.15 0.33
C LEU A 198 -17.07 14.12 -1.16
N GLU A 199 -17.84 13.11 -1.58
CA GLU A 199 -18.35 12.99 -2.95
C GLU A 199 -19.29 14.13 -3.33
N GLU A 200 -20.12 14.63 -2.41
CA GLU A 200 -20.97 15.82 -2.63
C GLU A 200 -20.15 17.08 -2.94
N TYR A 201 -18.90 17.15 -2.46
CA TYR A 201 -17.96 18.22 -2.82
C TYR A 201 -17.11 17.89 -4.05
N GLY A 202 -17.32 16.74 -4.69
CA GLY A 202 -16.56 16.27 -5.86
C GLY A 202 -15.24 15.57 -5.52
N ILE A 203 -15.06 15.11 -4.28
CA ILE A 203 -13.87 14.36 -3.84
C ILE A 203 -14.25 12.89 -3.66
N ALA A 204 -13.83 12.03 -4.59
CA ALA A 204 -14.01 10.59 -4.46
C ALA A 204 -12.95 9.99 -3.51
N THR A 205 -13.41 9.24 -2.50
CA THR A 205 -12.57 8.52 -1.53
C THR A 205 -12.95 7.05 -1.45
N VAL A 206 -12.12 6.22 -0.81
CA VAL A 206 -12.44 4.82 -0.54
C VAL A 206 -12.65 4.61 0.95
N SER A 207 -13.70 3.88 1.31
CA SER A 207 -14.03 3.55 2.69
C SER A 207 -12.95 2.66 3.31
N GLY A 208 -12.59 2.96 4.56
CA GLY A 208 -11.46 2.31 5.22
C GLY A 208 -11.76 0.92 5.75
N ARG A 209 -13.03 0.62 6.07
CA ARG A 209 -13.43 -0.66 6.67
C ARG A 209 -13.00 -1.89 5.86
N GLN A 210 -12.89 -1.76 4.53
CA GLN A 210 -12.51 -2.86 3.65
C GLN A 210 -11.03 -3.28 3.80
N PHE A 211 -10.17 -2.39 4.31
CA PHE A 211 -8.76 -2.70 4.55
C PHE A 211 -8.56 -3.48 5.86
N TYR A 212 -9.51 -3.40 6.79
CA TYR A 212 -9.59 -4.27 7.95
C TYR A 212 -10.45 -5.50 7.64
N TRP A 213 -10.02 -6.27 6.65
CA TRP A 213 -10.79 -7.37 6.07
C TRP A 213 -11.28 -8.43 7.10
N ALA A 214 -10.53 -8.66 8.18
CA ALA A 214 -10.91 -9.59 9.25
C ALA A 214 -11.82 -8.99 10.34
N SER A 215 -11.98 -7.66 10.36
CA SER A 215 -12.57 -6.93 11.50
C SER A 215 -13.27 -5.63 11.08
N SER A 216 -13.80 -5.60 9.86
CA SER A 216 -14.45 -4.44 9.24
C SER A 216 -15.72 -3.96 9.97
N PHE A 217 -16.28 -4.84 10.81
CA PHE A 217 -17.45 -4.56 11.65
C PHE A 217 -17.12 -3.76 12.92
N LEU A 218 -15.85 -3.65 13.32
CA LEU A 218 -15.47 -2.88 14.50
C LEU A 218 -15.57 -1.38 14.23
N ALA A 219 -16.18 -0.64 15.16
CA ALA A 219 -16.43 0.80 15.01
C ALA A 219 -15.12 1.60 14.80
N GLU A 220 -14.03 1.21 15.45
CA GLU A 220 -12.72 1.84 15.30
C GLU A 220 -12.12 1.70 13.89
N HIS A 221 -12.54 0.69 13.12
CA HIS A 221 -12.12 0.47 11.73
C HIS A 221 -13.04 1.17 10.71
N GLN A 222 -14.16 1.72 11.17
CA GLN A 222 -15.12 2.48 10.37
C GLN A 222 -14.88 3.99 10.46
N SER A 223 -13.77 4.42 11.07
CA SER A 223 -13.36 5.83 11.16
C SER A 223 -12.15 6.14 10.26
N ARG A 224 -12.05 5.44 9.11
CA ARG A 224 -10.93 5.56 8.18
C ARG A 224 -11.39 5.78 6.75
N VAL A 225 -10.67 6.60 6.00
CA VAL A 225 -10.85 6.74 4.53
C VAL A 225 -9.50 6.82 3.85
N ARG A 226 -9.42 6.35 2.60
CA ARG A 226 -8.21 6.40 1.78
C ARG A 226 -8.35 7.38 0.63
N LEU A 227 -7.34 8.20 0.44
CA LEU A 227 -7.16 9.08 -0.71
C LEU A 227 -6.02 8.59 -1.60
N SER A 228 -6.13 8.83 -2.91
CA SER A 228 -5.06 8.62 -3.88
C SER A 228 -4.53 9.98 -4.33
N MET A 229 -3.23 10.20 -4.18
CA MET A 229 -2.57 11.46 -4.53
C MET A 229 -2.04 11.49 -5.96
N MET A 230 -1.88 10.32 -6.59
CA MET A 230 -1.31 10.19 -7.94
C MET A 230 -2.37 10.44 -9.02
N LYS A 231 -2.87 11.67 -9.08
CA LYS A 231 -3.88 12.15 -10.05
C LYS A 231 -3.29 13.20 -11.00
N PRO A 232 -3.93 13.51 -12.14
CA PRO A 232 -3.58 14.69 -12.93
C PRO A 232 -3.54 15.95 -12.05
N GLU A 233 -2.56 16.84 -12.28
CA GLU A 233 -2.30 17.99 -11.39
C GLU A 233 -3.54 18.85 -11.18
N HIS A 234 -4.30 19.14 -12.23
CA HIS A 234 -5.52 19.95 -12.13
C HIS A 234 -6.58 19.34 -11.19
N ASN A 235 -6.74 18.01 -11.21
CA ASN A 235 -7.69 17.33 -10.33
C ASN A 235 -7.19 17.30 -8.88
N PHE A 236 -5.89 17.09 -8.69
CA PHE A 236 -5.28 17.16 -7.36
C PHE A 236 -5.44 18.57 -6.76
N GLU A 237 -5.09 19.62 -7.51
CA GLU A 237 -5.23 21.01 -7.03
C GLU A 237 -6.67 21.39 -6.74
N ARG A 238 -7.61 20.94 -7.57
CA ARG A 238 -9.02 21.19 -7.34
C ARG A 238 -9.49 20.57 -6.02
N ALA A 239 -9.10 19.33 -5.74
CA ALA A 239 -9.40 18.67 -4.47
C ALA A 239 -8.79 19.43 -3.28
N LEU A 240 -7.54 19.91 -3.38
CA LEU A 240 -6.92 20.71 -2.32
C LEU A 240 -7.66 22.02 -2.04
N GLN A 241 -8.14 22.71 -3.07
CA GLN A 241 -8.94 23.93 -2.91
C GLN A 241 -10.25 23.63 -2.17
N ILE A 242 -10.94 22.55 -2.53
CA ILE A 242 -12.18 22.12 -1.88
C ILE A 242 -11.92 21.82 -0.40
N LEU A 243 -10.87 21.06 -0.08
CA LEU A 243 -10.52 20.73 1.31
C LEU A 243 -10.22 21.98 2.15
N ARG A 244 -9.48 22.96 1.59
CA ARG A 244 -9.22 24.24 2.28
C ARG A 244 -10.51 25.03 2.53
N LEU A 245 -11.41 25.07 1.55
CA LEU A 245 -12.72 25.72 1.72
C LEU A 245 -13.56 25.04 2.81
N LEU A 246 -13.56 23.70 2.84
CA LEU A 246 -14.21 22.93 3.90
C LEU A 246 -13.63 23.27 5.27
N GLY A 247 -12.29 23.29 5.40
CA GLY A 247 -11.63 23.65 6.66
C GLY A 247 -11.99 25.05 7.14
N ASN A 248 -12.06 26.03 6.23
CA ASN A 248 -12.46 27.40 6.54
C ASN A 248 -13.95 27.56 6.89
N GLN A 249 -14.81 26.62 6.48
CA GLN A 249 -16.26 26.64 6.72
C GLN A 249 -16.69 25.85 7.97
N GLY A 250 -15.74 25.50 8.84
CA GLY A 250 -15.98 24.75 10.08
C GLY A 250 -15.74 23.24 9.96
N GLY A 251 -15.34 22.75 8.78
CA GLY A 251 -15.01 21.35 8.54
C GLY A 251 -16.18 20.52 8.00
N LEU A 252 -15.87 19.26 7.68
CA LEU A 252 -16.77 18.32 7.01
C LEU A 252 -18.03 18.02 7.84
N PHE A 253 -17.88 18.01 9.17
CA PHE A 253 -18.88 17.51 10.11
C PHE A 253 -19.81 18.60 10.66
N CYS A 254 -19.60 19.88 10.32
CA CYS A 254 -20.39 20.99 10.86
C CYS A 254 -21.77 21.17 10.19
N ARG A 255 -22.04 20.52 9.05
CA ARG A 255 -23.23 20.80 8.23
C ARG A 255 -24.41 19.81 8.35
N SER A 256 -24.35 18.72 9.13
CA SER A 256 -25.49 17.79 9.22
C SER A 256 -26.63 18.22 10.14
N LYS A 257 -26.58 19.43 10.72
CA LYS A 257 -27.71 19.98 11.50
C LYS A 257 -28.62 20.85 10.63
N LYS A 258 -29.17 20.31 9.56
CA LYS A 258 -30.34 20.88 8.87
C LYS A 258 -31.28 19.79 8.39
#